data_AF-A0A0F9A3X7-F1
#
_entry.id   AF-A0A0F9A3X7-F1
#
_cell.length_a   1.000
_cell.length_b   1.000
_cell.length_c   1.000
_cell.angle_alpha   90.00
_cell.angle_beta   90.00
_cell.angle_gamma   90.00
#
_symmetry.space_group_name_H-M   'P 1'
#
loop_
_entity.id
_entity.type
_entity.pdbx_description
1 polymer ?
#
loop_
_entity_poly.entity_id
_entity_poly.type
_entity_poly.pdbx_seq_one_letter_code
_entity_poly.pdbx_strand_id
1 'polypeptide(L)'
;MILRREIAPGGKSRAFINDTPVNLPLVRELGIRLVDIHSQHHNLNMNDHRFQLTVVDAVAGNQNLLAAYRDQFSLYTLLGSRLSELRENARQSLTDLDYLSFQFKQLDDAKIEGDEQEALEQEMQTLDHAEEIKRNLLEVHAVLDGEEAS
;
A
#
# COMPACT_ATOMS: atom_id res chain seq x y z
N MET A 1 -16.09 14.17 48.90
CA MET A 1 -14.69 13.93 49.29
C MET A 1 -13.81 14.31 48.11
N ILE A 2 -12.76 15.09 48.31
CA ILE A 2 -11.94 15.66 47.23
C ILE A 2 -10.53 15.06 47.29
N LEU A 3 -10.10 14.44 46.20
CA LEU A 3 -8.72 13.98 45.99
C LEU A 3 -8.05 14.94 44.99
N ARG A 4 -6.93 15.55 45.39
CA ARG A 4 -6.15 16.46 44.52
C ARG A 4 -4.73 15.94 44.39
N ARG A 5 -4.21 15.85 43.16
CA ARG A 5 -2.80 15.54 42.88
C ARG A 5 -2.17 16.71 42.14
N GLU A 6 -1.04 17.17 42.64
CA GLU A 6 -0.24 18.23 42.03
C GLU A 6 1.08 17.64 41.57
N ILE A 7 1.44 17.87 40.30
CA ILE A 7 2.67 17.39 39.69
C ILE A 7 3.55 18.60 39.39
N ALA A 8 4.70 18.69 40.05
CA ALA A 8 5.65 19.75 39.79
C ALA A 8 6.36 19.52 38.44
N PRO A 9 6.82 20.59 37.76
CA PRO A 9 7.57 20.49 36.50
C PRO A 9 8.82 19.59 36.58
N GLY A 10 9.40 19.42 37.78
CA GLY A 10 10.52 18.51 38.04
C GLY A 10 10.14 17.07 38.42
N GLY A 11 8.90 16.64 38.14
CA GLY A 11 8.45 15.25 38.33
C GLY A 11 8.06 14.86 39.76
N LYS A 12 8.27 15.74 40.75
CA LYS A 12 7.83 15.49 42.14
C LYS A 12 6.31 15.64 42.24
N SER A 13 5.65 14.61 42.76
CA SER A 13 4.19 14.55 42.94
C SER A 13 3.80 14.79 44.40
N ARG A 14 2.74 15.57 44.63
CA ARG A 14 2.08 15.72 45.94
C ARG A 14 0.61 15.34 45.82
N ALA A 15 0.04 14.79 46.89
CA ALA A 15 -1.34 14.34 46.89
C ALA A 15 -2.07 14.82 48.16
N PHE A 16 -3.36 15.11 48.03
CA PHE A 16 -4.20 15.67 49.08
C PHE A 16 -5.52 14.90 49.17
N ILE A 17 -6.01 14.70 50.40
CA ILE A 17 -7.37 14.24 50.71
C ILE A 17 -8.02 15.31 51.58
N ASN A 18 -9.12 15.91 51.12
CA ASN A 18 -9.81 17.00 51.83
C ASN A 18 -8.82 18.08 52.31
N ASP A 19 -7.98 18.57 51.39
CA ASP A 19 -6.93 19.58 51.61
C ASP A 19 -5.83 19.20 52.61
N THR A 20 -5.80 17.95 53.09
CA THR A 20 -4.71 17.45 53.93
C THR A 20 -3.66 16.76 53.07
N PRO A 21 -2.37 17.14 53.13
CA PRO A 21 -1.31 16.48 52.39
C PRO A 21 -1.14 15.06 52.91
N VAL A 22 -1.14 14.11 51.99
CA VAL A 22 -1.12 12.68 52.30
C VAL A 22 -0.10 11.99 51.41
N ASN A 23 0.49 10.93 51.94
CA ASN A 23 1.46 10.16 51.17
C ASN A 23 0.75 9.48 50.00
N LEU A 24 1.42 9.41 48.85
CA LEU A 24 0.89 8.84 47.62
C LEU A 24 0.34 7.40 47.79
N PRO A 25 0.93 6.51 48.62
CA PRO A 25 0.37 5.19 48.93
C PRO A 25 -1.01 5.23 49.60
N LEU A 26 -1.33 6.26 50.39
CA LEU A 26 -2.63 6.39 51.06
C LEU A 26 -3.72 6.89 50.10
N VAL A 27 -3.36 7.83 49.22
CA VAL A 27 -4.26 8.28 48.13
C VAL A 27 -4.49 7.16 47.13
N ARG A 28 -3.48 6.31 46.91
CA ARG A 28 -3.60 5.05 46.20
C ARG A 28 -4.61 4.11 46.85
N GLU A 29 -4.50 3.87 48.15
CA GLU A 29 -5.38 2.93 48.85
C GLU A 29 -6.84 3.40 48.86
N LEU A 30 -7.07 4.70 49.08
CA LEU A 30 -8.42 5.29 48.97
C LEU A 30 -8.91 5.38 47.53
N GLY A 31 -8.02 5.69 46.60
CA GLY A 31 -8.29 5.68 45.16
C GLY A 31 -8.69 4.29 44.69
N ILE A 32 -7.98 3.23 45.12
CA ILE A 32 -8.38 1.84 44.89
C ILE A 32 -9.76 1.64 45.48
N ARG A 33 -10.03 1.91 46.75
CA ARG A 33 -11.36 1.59 47.33
C ARG A 33 -12.50 2.36 46.68
N LEU A 34 -12.29 3.61 46.26
CA LEU A 34 -13.28 4.41 45.53
C LEU A 34 -13.48 3.92 44.09
N VAL A 35 -12.38 3.53 43.44
CA VAL A 35 -12.37 2.92 42.10
C VAL A 35 -12.87 1.48 42.17
N ASP A 36 -12.66 0.72 43.23
CA ASP A 36 -13.01 -0.69 43.50
C ASP A 36 -14.48 -0.81 43.92
N ILE A 37 -15.02 0.20 44.61
CA ILE A 37 -16.48 0.38 44.66
C ILE A 37 -17.06 0.65 43.25
N HIS A 38 -16.28 1.24 42.33
CA HIS A 38 -16.62 1.36 40.90
C HIS A 38 -16.08 0.19 40.02
N SER A 39 -15.21 -0.69 40.53
CA SER A 39 -14.39 -1.67 39.80
C SER A 39 -14.38 -3.06 40.43
N GLN A 40 -15.33 -3.35 41.32
CA GLN A 40 -15.87 -4.70 41.51
C GLN A 40 -16.31 -5.34 40.17
N HIS A 41 -16.23 -4.59 39.06
CA HIS A 41 -16.34 -5.02 37.67
C HIS A 41 -15.04 -5.13 36.83
N HIS A 42 -13.83 -4.72 37.26
CA HIS A 42 -12.55 -4.98 36.51
C HIS A 42 -11.26 -4.73 37.35
N ASN A 43 -10.36 -5.73 37.41
CA ASN A 43 -9.04 -5.72 38.09
C ASN A 43 -8.02 -4.82 37.38
N LEU A 44 -7.33 -3.87 38.07
CA LEU A 44 -6.13 -3.21 37.49
C LEU A 44 -5.03 -2.78 38.47
N ASN A 45 -3.78 -2.96 38.00
CA ASN A 45 -2.51 -2.61 38.63
C ASN A 45 -2.22 -1.09 38.54
N MET A 46 -2.09 -0.40 39.67
CA MET A 46 -1.91 1.07 39.73
C MET A 46 -0.58 1.64 39.22
N ASN A 47 0.36 0.79 38.82
CA ASN A 47 1.59 1.24 38.15
C ASN A 47 1.45 1.30 36.62
N ASP A 48 0.32 0.86 36.06
CA ASP A 48 0.07 0.98 34.62
C ASP A 48 -0.21 2.44 34.26
N HIS A 49 0.56 2.96 33.30
CA HIS A 49 0.39 4.31 32.76
C HIS A 49 -1.00 4.49 32.15
N ARG A 50 -1.58 3.42 31.57
CA ARG A 50 -2.95 3.41 31.03
C ARG A 50 -3.97 3.58 32.14
N PHE A 51 -3.79 2.91 33.28
CA PHE A 51 -4.68 3.07 34.43
C PHE A 51 -4.62 4.49 35.00
N GLN A 52 -3.42 5.06 35.09
CA GLN A 52 -3.24 6.43 35.57
C GLN A 52 -3.95 7.45 34.66
N LEU A 53 -3.87 7.27 33.34
CA LEU A 53 -4.61 8.06 32.35
C LEU A 53 -6.13 7.89 32.51
N THR A 54 -6.62 6.66 32.63
CA THR A 54 -8.04 6.39 32.86
C THR A 54 -8.57 7.06 34.13
N VAL A 55 -7.80 7.07 35.22
CA VAL A 55 -8.18 7.77 36.46
C VAL A 55 -8.25 9.29 36.24
N VAL A 56 -7.30 9.87 35.50
CA VAL A 56 -7.31 11.29 35.17
C VAL A 56 -8.51 11.66 34.28
N ASP A 57 -8.80 10.85 33.26
CA ASP A 57 -9.93 11.05 32.35
C ASP A 57 -11.28 10.92 33.07
N ALA A 58 -11.38 9.98 34.01
CA ALA A 58 -12.58 9.80 34.85
C ALA A 58 -12.82 11.01 35.77
N VAL A 59 -11.76 11.61 36.33
CA VAL A 59 -11.87 12.81 37.18
C VAL A 59 -12.14 14.07 36.35
N ALA A 60 -11.62 14.15 35.13
CA ALA A 60 -11.78 15.32 34.25
C ALA A 60 -13.15 15.39 33.55
N GLY A 61 -13.94 14.31 33.55
CA GLY A 61 -15.27 14.28 32.90
C GLY A 61 -15.21 14.24 31.36
N ASN A 62 -14.07 13.88 30.78
CA ASN A 62 -13.81 13.98 29.33
C ASN A 62 -14.32 12.78 28.51
N GLN A 63 -15.18 11.93 29.06
CA GLN A 63 -15.58 10.67 28.41
C GLN A 63 -16.20 10.89 27.02
N ASN A 64 -17.05 11.92 26.86
CA ASN A 64 -17.67 12.24 25.57
C ASN A 64 -16.64 12.73 24.54
N LEU A 65 -15.65 13.52 24.97
CA LEU A 65 -14.57 14.00 24.11
C LEU A 65 -13.67 12.84 23.67
N LEU A 66 -13.36 11.93 24.59
CA LEU A 66 -12.54 10.75 24.32
C LEU A 66 -13.26 9.77 23.38
N ALA A 67 -14.57 9.57 23.55
CA ALA A 67 -15.38 8.76 22.65
C ALA A 67 -15.40 9.36 21.23
N ALA A 68 -15.70 10.66 21.11
CA ALA A 68 -15.70 11.34 19.83
C ALA A 68 -14.32 11.31 19.14
N TYR A 69 -13.24 11.49 19.91
CA TYR A 69 -11.88 11.38 19.41
C TYR A 69 -11.61 9.97 18.87
N ARG A 70 -11.98 8.92 19.61
CA ARG A 70 -11.76 7.52 19.19
C ARG A 70 -12.51 7.21 17.90
N ASP A 71 -13.76 7.63 17.79
CA ASP A 71 -14.56 7.41 16.58
C ASP A 71 -13.94 8.10 15.36
N GLN A 72 -13.54 9.37 15.52
CA GLN A 72 -12.89 10.13 14.44
C GLN A 72 -11.51 9.55 14.09
N PHE A 73 -10.75 9.10 15.08
CA PHE A 73 -9.45 8.47 14.86
C PHE A 73 -9.60 7.14 14.12
N SER A 74 -10.56 6.30 14.49
CA SER A 74 -10.87 5.06 13.78
C SER A 74 -11.28 5.35 12.33
N LEU A 75 -12.16 6.33 12.11
CA LEU A 75 -12.53 6.75 10.75
C LEU A 75 -11.33 7.26 9.95
N TYR A 76 -10.48 8.09 10.55
CA TYR A 76 -9.26 8.58 9.92
C TYR A 76 -8.32 7.45 9.51
N THR A 77 -8.07 6.47 10.40
CA THR A 77 -7.20 5.33 10.09
C THR A 77 -7.77 4.47 8.96
N LEU A 78 -9.09 4.23 8.96
CA LEU A 78 -9.80 3.50 7.90
C LEU A 78 -9.65 4.21 6.55
N LEU A 79 -9.93 5.52 6.51
CA LEU A 79 -9.83 6.32 5.29
C LEU A 79 -8.38 6.42 4.79
N GLY A 80 -7.41 6.52 5.70
CA GLY A 80 -5.98 6.52 5.38
C GLY A 80 -5.55 5.20 4.71
N SER A 81 -6.00 4.07 5.25
CA SER A 81 -5.74 2.75 4.66
C SER A 81 -6.37 2.62 3.27
N ARG A 82 -7.64 3.02 3.12
CA ARG A 82 -8.35 2.96 1.83
C ARG A 82 -7.73 3.87 0.78
N LEU A 83 -7.28 5.07 1.17
CA LEU A 83 -6.55 5.98 0.28
C LEU A 83 -5.23 5.38 -0.19
N SER A 84 -4.49 4.70 0.70
CA SER A 84 -3.24 4.04 0.33
C SER A 84 -3.48 2.93 -0.69
N GLU A 85 -4.50 2.10 -0.48
CA GLU A 85 -4.89 1.03 -1.41
C GLU A 85 -5.29 1.58 -2.78
N LEU A 86 -6.13 2.62 -2.82
CA LEU A 86 -6.55 3.26 -4.06
C LEU A 86 -5.36 3.86 -4.84
N ARG A 87 -4.38 4.44 -4.13
CA ARG A 87 -3.16 4.96 -4.76
C ARG A 87 -2.29 3.87 -5.35
N GLU A 88 -2.17 2.73 -4.67
CA GLU A 88 -1.45 1.57 -5.19
C GLU A 88 -2.12 1.05 -6.47
N ASN A 89 -3.43 0.83 -6.41
CA ASN A 89 -4.21 0.34 -7.55
C ASN A 89 -4.13 1.29 -8.74
N ALA A 90 -4.25 2.60 -8.52
CA ALA A 90 -4.11 3.59 -9.59
C ALA A 90 -2.72 3.57 -10.24
N ARG A 91 -1.66 3.36 -9.44
CA ARG A 91 -0.30 3.22 -9.97
C ARG A 91 -0.16 1.97 -10.84
N GLN A 92 -0.67 0.84 -10.36
CA GLN A 92 -0.65 -0.42 -11.11
C GLN A 92 -1.42 -0.30 -12.42
N SER A 93 -2.63 0.27 -12.39
CA SER A 93 -3.44 0.47 -13.60
C SER A 93 -2.77 1.37 -14.63
N LEU A 94 -1.98 2.37 -14.19
CA LEU A 94 -1.22 3.22 -15.11
C LEU A 94 -0.11 2.42 -15.81
N THR A 95 0.61 1.57 -15.06
CA THR A 95 1.64 0.68 -15.63
C THR A 95 1.03 -0.33 -16.60
N ASP A 96 -0.12 -0.92 -16.25
CA ASP A 96 -0.82 -1.85 -17.13
C ASP A 96 -1.31 -1.16 -18.41
N LEU A 97 -1.80 0.07 -18.30
CA LEU A 97 -2.21 0.88 -19.44
C LEU A 97 -1.03 1.16 -20.38
N ASP A 98 0.13 1.55 -19.85
CA ASP A 98 1.33 1.79 -20.66
C ASP A 98 1.75 0.51 -21.41
N TYR A 99 1.76 -0.63 -20.72
CA TYR A 99 2.09 -1.93 -21.33
C TYR A 99 1.09 -2.32 -22.43
N LEU A 100 -0.22 -2.24 -22.16
CA LEU A 100 -1.24 -2.59 -23.13
C LEU A 100 -1.25 -1.63 -24.32
N SER A 101 -1.04 -0.33 -24.09
CA SER A 101 -0.96 0.66 -25.16
C SER A 101 0.25 0.41 -26.07
N PHE A 102 1.38 0.02 -25.49
CA PHE A 102 2.56 -0.36 -26.26
C PHE A 102 2.31 -1.62 -27.10
N GLN A 103 1.73 -2.67 -26.52
CA GLN A 103 1.40 -3.91 -27.24
C GLN A 103 0.38 -3.66 -28.36
N PHE A 104 -0.65 -2.87 -28.08
CA PHE A 104 -1.65 -2.48 -29.07
C PHE A 104 -0.98 -1.75 -30.24
N LYS A 105 -0.12 -0.76 -29.94
CA LYS A 105 0.56 0.00 -30.97
C LYS A 105 1.46 -0.89 -31.84
N GLN A 106 2.17 -1.85 -31.26
CA GLN A 106 2.97 -2.79 -32.05
C GLN A 106 2.11 -3.60 -33.03
N LEU A 107 0.95 -4.08 -32.58
CA LEU A 107 0.04 -4.85 -33.42
C LEU A 107 -0.58 -3.98 -34.51
N ASP A 108 -0.97 -2.75 -34.17
CA ASP A 108 -1.55 -1.78 -35.11
C ASP A 108 -0.52 -1.33 -36.16
N ASP A 109 0.71 -1.04 -35.75
CA ASP A 109 1.82 -0.66 -36.65
C ASP A 109 2.24 -1.83 -37.55
N ALA A 110 2.16 -3.07 -37.07
CA ALA A 110 2.47 -4.26 -37.85
C ALA A 110 1.48 -4.52 -38.99
N LYS A 111 0.25 -3.97 -38.91
CA LYS A 111 -0.80 -4.07 -39.95
C LYS A 111 -0.99 -5.49 -40.50
N ILE A 112 -0.94 -6.48 -39.61
CA ILE A 112 -0.99 -7.89 -40.01
C ILE A 112 -2.33 -8.16 -40.69
N GLU A 113 -2.28 -8.64 -41.92
CA GLU A 113 -3.47 -9.04 -42.67
C GLU A 113 -3.73 -10.54 -42.51
N GLY A 114 -5.00 -10.94 -42.58
CA GLY A 114 -5.35 -12.36 -42.63
C GLY A 114 -4.77 -13.01 -43.88
N ASP A 115 -4.25 -14.23 -43.75
CA ASP A 115 -3.67 -15.03 -44.85
C ASP A 115 -2.42 -14.42 -45.52
N GLU A 116 -1.87 -13.32 -44.98
CA GLU A 116 -0.67 -12.64 -45.49
C GLU A 116 0.55 -13.57 -45.55
N GLN A 117 0.72 -14.43 -44.55
CA GLN A 117 1.84 -15.36 -44.47
C GLN A 117 1.84 -16.37 -45.64
N GLU A 118 0.70 -16.96 -45.96
CA GLU A 118 0.62 -17.95 -47.04
C GLU A 118 0.89 -17.31 -48.41
N ALA A 119 0.42 -16.06 -48.61
CA ALA A 119 0.72 -15.28 -49.80
C ALA A 119 2.21 -14.94 -49.92
N LEU A 120 2.85 -14.47 -48.84
CA LEU A 120 4.28 -14.16 -48.82
C LEU A 120 5.15 -15.40 -49.05
N GLU A 121 4.78 -16.56 -48.50
CA GLU A 121 5.48 -17.82 -48.73
C GLU A 121 5.41 -18.27 -50.20
N GLN A 122 4.24 -18.13 -50.84
CA GLN A 122 4.08 -18.42 -52.27
C GLN A 122 4.88 -17.46 -53.16
N GLU A 123 4.89 -16.16 -52.83
CA GLU A 123 5.69 -15.17 -53.54
C GLU A 123 7.18 -15.47 -53.41
N MET A 124 7.65 -15.78 -52.20
CA MET A 124 9.04 -16.15 -51.93
C MET A 124 9.47 -17.37 -52.74
N GLN A 125 8.67 -18.45 -52.75
CA GLN A 125 8.96 -19.63 -53.58
C GLN A 125 9.06 -19.29 -55.07
N THR A 126 8.19 -18.39 -55.55
CA THR A 126 8.21 -17.97 -56.95
C THR A 126 9.51 -17.20 -57.28
N LEU A 127 9.94 -16.32 -56.39
CA LEU A 127 11.17 -15.55 -56.54
C LEU A 127 12.42 -16.45 -56.49
N ASP A 128 12.47 -17.42 -55.58
CA ASP A 128 13.57 -18.37 -55.45
C ASP A 128 13.72 -19.20 -56.74
N HIS A 129 12.61 -19.71 -57.29
CA HIS A 129 12.62 -20.43 -58.57
C HIS A 129 13.10 -19.54 -59.73
N ALA A 130 12.67 -18.27 -59.77
CA ALA A 130 13.08 -17.34 -60.81
C ALA A 130 14.59 -17.04 -60.72
N GLU A 131 15.14 -16.90 -59.52
CA GLU A 131 16.58 -16.74 -59.30
C GLU A 131 17.37 -17.97 -59.75
N GLU A 132 16.88 -19.17 -59.41
CA GLU A 132 17.50 -20.43 -59.84
C GLU A 132 17.51 -20.57 -61.37
N ILE A 133 16.38 -20.30 -62.03
CA ILE A 133 16.29 -20.34 -63.50
C ILE A 133 17.27 -19.35 -64.13
N LYS A 134 17.30 -18.11 -63.63
CA LYS A 134 18.23 -17.08 -64.12
C LYS A 134 19.69 -17.50 -63.93
N ARG A 135 20.05 -18.05 -62.76
CA ARG A 135 21.40 -18.55 -62.47
C ARG A 135 21.80 -19.64 -63.45
N ASN A 136 20.93 -20.63 -63.65
CA ASN A 136 21.18 -21.74 -64.56
C ASN A 136 21.31 -21.26 -66.02
N LEU A 137 20.49 -20.30 -66.45
CA LEU A 137 20.61 -19.70 -67.79
C LEU A 137 21.91 -18.93 -67.98
N LEU A 138 22.36 -18.17 -66.98
CA LEU A 138 23.65 -17.48 -67.01
C LEU A 138 24.82 -18.46 -67.07
N GLU A 139 24.74 -19.57 -66.35
CA GLU A 139 25.75 -20.64 -66.40
C GLU A 139 25.82 -21.26 -67.80
N VAL A 140 24.67 -21.61 -68.40
CA VAL A 140 24.60 -22.15 -69.77
C VAL A 140 25.14 -21.14 -70.79
N HIS A 141 24.77 -19.86 -70.67
CA HIS A 141 25.27 -18.81 -71.55
C HIS A 141 26.80 -18.65 -71.45
N ALA A 142 27.36 -18.70 -70.24
CA ALA A 142 28.80 -18.62 -70.03
C ALA A 142 29.54 -19.83 -70.62
N VAL A 143 28.96 -21.03 -70.56
CA VAL A 143 29.51 -22.23 -71.21
C VAL A 143 29.49 -22.09 -72.74
N LEU A 144 28.38 -21.62 -73.30
CA LEU A 144 28.25 -21.43 -74.76
C LEU A 144 29.20 -20.36 -75.30
N ASP A 145 29.33 -19.22 -74.62
CA ASP A 145 30.32 -18.17 -74.98
C ASP A 145 31.77 -18.66 -74.83
N GLY A 146 32.01 -19.55 -73.86
CA GLY A 146 33.32 -20.17 -73.62
C GLY A 146 33.72 -21.21 -74.67
N GLU A 147 32.76 -21.80 -75.39
CA GLU A 147 33.00 -22.78 -76.45
C GLU A 147 33.29 -22.14 -77.83
N GLU A 148 32.94 -20.87 -78.06
CA GLU A 148 33.24 -20.17 -79.33
C GLU A 148 34.70 -19.66 -79.47
N ALA A 149 35.54 -19.81 -78.44
CA ALA A 149 36.91 -19.29 -78.42
C ALA A 149 38.02 -20.36 -78.62
N SER A 150 37.72 -21.48 -79.28
CA SER A 150 38.71 -22.50 -79.67
C SER A 150 38.88 -22.64 -81.18
#